data_AF-A0A6A5TI35-F1
#
_entry.id   AF-A0A6A5TI35-F1
#
_cell.length_a   1.000
_cell.length_b   1.000
_cell.length_c   1.000
_cell.angle_alpha   90.00
_cell.angle_beta   90.00
_cell.angle_gamma   90.00
#
_symmetry.space_group_name_H-M   'P 1'
#
loop_
_entity.id
_entity.type
_entity.pdbx_description
1 polymer ?
#
loop_
_entity_poly.entity_id
_entity_poly.type
_entity_poly.pdbx_seq_one_letter_code
_entity_poly.pdbx_strand_id
1 'polypeptide(L)'
;MAKTSYITVRYDFVVKELMLRFETRNHALAYQAKNRQARFLNNKGENDVWIPVEPSMQYVRPSGVGSLIHFEDSDAAAAWCQSSVVGTVRPKSNQDVDIKSDWKDGALEKVLGMNEATLPHRWAVSIPKPSKPSPKASPEVTGYSTNVADFPFDPHACSGTPQSRK
;
A
#
# COMPACT_ATOMS: atom_id res chain seq x y z
N MET A 1 -22.09 -16.22 8.51
CA MET A 1 -22.62 -15.05 7.78
C MET A 1 -21.76 -14.87 6.53
N ALA A 2 -22.36 -14.74 5.34
CA ALA A 2 -21.61 -14.51 4.12
C ALA A 2 -20.90 -13.15 4.19
N LYS A 3 -19.59 -13.11 3.94
CA LYS A 3 -18.82 -11.86 3.93
C LYS A 3 -19.22 -11.08 2.68
N THR A 4 -19.68 -9.85 2.87
CA THR A 4 -19.98 -8.91 1.79
C THR A 4 -19.02 -7.74 1.92
N SER A 5 -18.40 -7.36 0.81
CA SER A 5 -17.52 -6.19 0.74
C SER A 5 -18.06 -5.16 -0.25
N TYR A 6 -17.72 -3.90 0.03
CA TYR A 6 -18.31 -2.76 -0.65
C TYR A 6 -17.27 -1.89 -1.35
N ILE A 7 -17.63 -1.41 -2.54
CA ILE A 7 -16.90 -0.36 -3.27
C ILE A 7 -17.85 0.82 -3.52
N THR A 8 -17.42 2.01 -3.13
CA THR A 8 -18.10 3.26 -3.47
C THR A 8 -17.28 4.02 -4.50
N VAL A 9 -17.91 4.45 -5.59
CA VAL A 9 -17.27 5.24 -6.64
C VAL A 9 -17.80 6.67 -6.58
N ARG A 10 -16.91 7.66 -6.65
CA ARG A 10 -17.27 9.09 -6.73
C ARG A 10 -16.31 9.83 -7.63
N TYR A 11 -16.80 10.87 -8.28
CA TYR A 11 -15.94 11.85 -8.93
C TYR A 11 -15.72 13.03 -7.97
N ASP A 12 -14.47 13.41 -7.74
CA ASP A 12 -14.12 14.58 -6.94
C ASP A 12 -13.89 15.78 -7.86
N PHE A 13 -14.68 16.85 -7.68
CA PHE A 13 -14.61 18.04 -8.52
C PHE A 13 -13.39 18.93 -8.26
N VAL A 14 -12.73 18.78 -7.11
CA VAL A 14 -11.54 19.56 -6.74
C VAL A 14 -10.30 18.91 -7.34
N VAL A 15 -10.14 17.61 -7.11
CA VAL A 15 -9.01 16.83 -7.63
C VAL A 15 -9.21 16.50 -9.13
N LYS A 16 -10.46 16.49 -9.59
CA LYS A 16 -10.88 16.09 -10.96
C LYS A 16 -10.48 14.64 -11.29
N GLU A 17 -10.60 13.77 -10.29
CA GLU A 17 -10.24 12.36 -10.40
C GLU A 17 -11.37 11.46 -9.90
N LEU A 18 -11.36 10.23 -10.39
CA LEU A 18 -12.26 9.19 -9.95
C LEU A 18 -11.73 8.56 -8.67
N MET A 19 -12.53 8.57 -7.62
CA MET A 19 -12.22 7.96 -6.34
C MET A 19 -13.01 6.67 -6.16
N LEU A 20 -12.29 5.59 -5.86
CA LEU A 20 -12.82 4.29 -5.45
C LEU A 20 -12.49 4.09 -3.97
N ARG A 21 -13.52 4.11 -3.13
CA ARG A 21 -13.39 3.81 -1.71
C ARG A 21 -13.69 2.35 -1.44
N PHE A 22 -12.70 1.67 -0.89
CA PHE A 22 -12.82 0.30 -0.43
C PHE A 22 -13.18 0.25 1.05
N GLU A 23 -13.74 -0.88 1.48
CA GLU A 23 -14.03 -1.13 2.89
C GLU A 23 -12.75 -1.23 3.73
N THR A 24 -11.69 -1.83 3.19
CA THR A 24 -10.42 -2.04 3.89
C THR A 24 -9.22 -1.53 3.09
N ARG A 25 -8.18 -1.11 3.82
CA ARG A 25 -6.90 -0.69 3.23
C ARG A 25 -6.23 -1.80 2.41
N ASN A 26 -6.38 -3.06 2.82
CA ASN A 26 -5.81 -4.19 2.09
C ASN A 26 -6.47 -4.37 0.72
N HIS A 27 -7.79 -4.16 0.60
CA HIS A 27 -8.46 -4.18 -0.69
C HIS A 27 -7.98 -3.04 -1.59
N ALA A 28 -7.85 -1.83 -1.03
CA ALA A 28 -7.32 -0.68 -1.75
C ALA A 28 -5.90 -0.91 -2.27
N LEU A 29 -5.00 -1.48 -1.44
CA LEU A 29 -3.63 -1.83 -1.83
C LEU A 29 -3.60 -2.90 -2.91
N ALA A 30 -4.41 -3.96 -2.78
CA ALA A 30 -4.49 -5.02 -3.77
C ALA A 30 -5.02 -4.49 -5.11
N TYR A 31 -5.99 -3.58 -5.09
CA TYR A 31 -6.48 -2.91 -6.28
C TYR A 31 -5.39 -2.03 -6.93
N GLN A 32 -4.65 -1.24 -6.14
CA GLN A 32 -3.54 -0.44 -6.64
C GLN A 32 -2.46 -1.30 -7.31
N ALA A 33 -2.16 -2.49 -6.75
CA ALA A 33 -1.19 -3.40 -7.34
C ALA A 33 -1.61 -3.94 -8.72
N LYS A 34 -2.92 -3.96 -9.01
CA LYS A 34 -3.49 -4.43 -10.28
C LYS A 34 -3.70 -3.30 -11.29
N ASN A 35 -4.04 -2.10 -10.83
CA ASN A 35 -4.25 -0.93 -11.67
C ASN A 35 -3.07 0.05 -11.51
N ARG A 36 -2.22 0.18 -12.53
CA ARG A 36 -1.02 1.05 -12.47
C ARG A 36 -1.34 2.54 -12.39
N GLN A 37 -2.52 2.97 -12.84
CA GLN A 37 -2.94 4.37 -12.76
C GLN A 37 -3.50 4.72 -11.38
N ALA A 38 -3.89 3.72 -10.59
CA ALA A 38 -4.40 3.91 -9.25
C ALA A 38 -3.30 4.38 -8.28
N ARG A 39 -3.63 5.38 -7.48
CA ARG A 39 -2.72 5.92 -6.45
C ARG A 39 -3.46 6.34 -5.20
N PHE A 40 -2.72 6.38 -4.10
CA PHE A 40 -3.15 7.04 -2.87
C PHE A 40 -2.72 8.49 -2.92
N LEU A 41 -3.63 9.40 -2.56
CA LEU A 41 -3.32 10.81 -2.42
C LEU A 41 -2.99 11.11 -0.96
N ASN A 42 -1.93 11.88 -0.74
CA ASN A 42 -1.59 12.38 0.59
C ASN A 42 -2.77 13.19 1.15
N ASN A 43 -3.08 13.02 2.43
CA ASN A 43 -4.18 13.70 3.13
C ASN A 43 -5.61 13.33 2.66
N LYS A 44 -5.77 12.22 1.93
CA LYS A 44 -7.08 11.60 1.65
C LYS A 44 -7.25 10.31 2.48
N GLY A 45 -8.41 9.67 2.41
CA GLY A 45 -8.71 8.46 3.19
C GLY A 45 -7.77 7.31 2.84
N GLU A 46 -7.38 6.52 3.86
CA GLU A 46 -6.43 5.41 3.69
C GLU A 46 -6.97 4.25 2.84
N ASN A 47 -8.28 4.22 2.60
CA ASN A 47 -8.96 3.22 1.79
C ASN A 47 -9.43 3.79 0.43
N ASP A 48 -9.09 5.04 0.15
CA ASP A 48 -9.50 5.75 -1.04
C ASP A 48 -8.41 5.65 -2.09
N VAL A 49 -8.72 4.99 -3.20
CA VAL A 49 -7.84 4.90 -4.37
C VAL A 49 -8.33 5.87 -5.42
N TRP A 50 -7.40 6.62 -5.99
CA TRP A 50 -7.67 7.67 -6.95
C TRP A 50 -7.13 7.26 -8.32
N ILE A 51 -7.97 7.42 -9.33
CA ILE A 51 -7.67 7.09 -10.72
C ILE A 51 -7.88 8.38 -11.53
N PRO A 52 -6.88 8.80 -12.33
CA PRO A 52 -7.05 9.89 -13.28
C PRO A 52 -8.26 9.64 -14.19
N VAL A 53 -9.06 10.68 -14.44
CA VAL A 53 -10.14 10.59 -15.42
C VAL A 53 -9.53 10.64 -16.82
N GLU A 54 -9.87 9.65 -17.64
CA GLU A 54 -9.45 9.62 -19.04
C GLU A 54 -10.28 10.61 -19.87
N PRO A 55 -9.70 11.26 -20.90
CA PRO A 55 -10.45 12.22 -21.72
C PRO A 55 -11.72 11.66 -22.37
N SER A 56 -11.73 10.36 -22.64
CA SER A 56 -12.87 9.63 -23.20
C SER A 56 -13.99 9.35 -22.19
N MET A 57 -13.77 9.54 -20.88
CA MET A 57 -14.82 9.42 -19.86
C MET A 57 -15.72 10.64 -19.88
N GLN A 58 -16.99 10.44 -20.20
CA GLN A 58 -17.95 11.55 -20.30
C GLN A 58 -18.65 11.82 -18.98
N TYR A 59 -19.12 10.78 -18.31
CA TYR A 59 -19.81 10.93 -17.03
C TYR A 59 -19.78 9.65 -16.18
N VAL A 60 -19.99 9.85 -14.88
CA VAL A 60 -20.20 8.77 -13.91
C VAL A 60 -21.56 8.98 -13.25
N ARG A 61 -22.35 7.91 -13.15
CA ARG A 61 -23.66 7.94 -12.50
C ARG A 61 -23.89 6.69 -11.65
N PRO A 62 -24.74 6.77 -10.61
CA PRO A 62 -25.24 5.58 -9.94
C PRO A 62 -25.96 4.64 -10.92
N SER A 63 -25.83 3.34 -10.71
CA SER A 63 -26.55 2.29 -11.43
C SER A 63 -27.19 1.31 -10.44
N GLY A 64 -28.12 0.48 -10.90
CA GLY A 64 -28.80 -0.49 -10.04
C GLY A 64 -27.88 -1.54 -9.39
N VAL A 65 -26.64 -1.68 -9.88
CA VAL A 65 -25.63 -2.62 -9.35
C VAL A 65 -24.44 -1.91 -8.68
N GLY A 66 -24.43 -0.58 -8.68
CA GLY A 66 -23.36 0.23 -8.11
C GLY A 66 -23.17 1.55 -8.84
N SER A 67 -22.10 1.65 -9.62
CA SER A 67 -21.79 2.85 -10.42
C SER A 67 -21.56 2.48 -11.88
N LEU A 68 -21.87 3.41 -12.77
CA LEU A 68 -21.62 3.30 -14.19
C LEU A 68 -20.74 4.46 -14.64
N ILE A 69 -19.75 4.14 -15.47
CA ILE A 69 -18.94 5.11 -16.21
C ILE A 69 -19.31 4.99 -17.68
N HIS A 70 -19.65 6.10 -18.32
CA HIS A 70 -19.90 6.16 -19.75
C HIS A 70 -18.70 6.75 -20.47
N PHE A 71 -18.29 6.08 -21.54
CA PHE A 71 -17.19 6.49 -22.40
C PHE A 71 -17.71 6.97 -23.76
N GLU A 72 -16.92 7.79 -24.44
CA GLU A 72 -17.21 8.29 -25.79
C GLU A 72 -17.35 7.17 -26.82
N ASP A 73 -16.50 6.15 -26.74
CA ASP A 73 -16.51 5.00 -27.63
C ASP A 73 -16.28 3.68 -26.88
N SER A 74 -16.57 2.57 -27.57
CA SER A 74 -16.46 1.23 -26.98
C SER A 74 -15.03 0.78 -26.76
N ASP A 75 -14.08 1.30 -27.53
CA ASP A 75 -12.68 0.91 -27.44
C ASP A 75 -12.05 1.51 -26.17
N ALA A 76 -12.40 2.75 -25.84
CA ALA A 76 -12.07 3.40 -24.59
C ALA A 76 -12.66 2.65 -23.38
N ALA A 77 -13.94 2.27 -23.44
CA ALA A 77 -14.57 1.48 -22.38
C ALA A 77 -13.87 0.13 -22.17
N ALA A 78 -13.51 -0.55 -23.26
CA ALA A 78 -12.79 -1.81 -23.21
C ALA A 78 -11.36 -1.64 -22.67
N ALA A 79 -10.62 -0.62 -23.13
CA ALA A 79 -9.28 -0.30 -22.64
C ALA A 79 -9.28 0.01 -21.14
N TRP A 80 -10.28 0.74 -20.66
CA TRP A 80 -10.43 1.00 -19.22
C TRP A 80 -10.70 -0.28 -18.42
N CYS A 81 -11.51 -1.20 -18.94
CA CYS A 81 -11.73 -2.50 -18.29
C CYS A 81 -10.46 -3.38 -18.28
N GLN A 82 -9.53 -3.19 -19.23
CA GLN A 82 -8.25 -3.89 -19.22
C GLN A 82 -7.31 -3.38 -18.11
N SER A 83 -7.38 -2.08 -17.78
CA SER A 83 -6.58 -1.50 -16.70
C SER A 83 -7.24 -1.65 -15.32
N SER A 84 -8.57 -1.61 -15.26
CA SER A 84 -9.36 -1.67 -14.03
C SER A 84 -10.06 -3.01 -13.84
N VAL A 85 -9.54 -3.83 -12.92
CA VAL A 85 -10.05 -5.18 -12.65
C VAL A 85 -11.48 -5.24 -12.08
N VAL A 86 -12.01 -4.14 -11.56
CA VAL A 86 -13.36 -4.07 -10.96
C VAL A 86 -14.43 -3.62 -11.95
N GLY A 87 -14.03 -3.15 -13.13
CA GLY A 87 -14.92 -2.73 -14.20
C GLY A 87 -15.40 -3.91 -15.03
N THR A 88 -16.61 -3.81 -15.55
CA THR A 88 -17.10 -4.75 -16.56
C THR A 88 -17.94 -3.99 -17.58
N VAL A 89 -17.63 -4.17 -18.87
CA VAL A 89 -18.43 -3.59 -19.95
C VAL A 89 -19.85 -4.13 -19.89
N ARG A 90 -20.83 -3.23 -19.96
CA ARG A 90 -22.24 -3.58 -19.89
C ARG A 90 -22.67 -4.30 -21.17
N PRO A 91 -23.32 -5.47 -21.10
CA PRO A 91 -23.69 -6.23 -22.30
C PRO A 91 -24.66 -5.51 -23.26
N LYS A 92 -25.41 -4.51 -22.77
CA LYS A 92 -26.39 -3.74 -23.55
C LYS A 92 -25.82 -2.45 -24.14
N SER A 93 -24.64 -2.02 -23.70
CA SER A 93 -24.00 -0.78 -24.15
C SER A 93 -22.50 -0.95 -24.04
N ASN A 94 -21.83 -1.07 -25.18
CA ASN A 94 -20.39 -1.32 -25.23
C ASN A 94 -19.55 -0.11 -24.80
N GLN A 95 -20.19 1.05 -24.59
CA GLN A 95 -19.60 2.29 -24.08
C GLN A 95 -19.75 2.44 -22.56
N ASP A 96 -20.60 1.61 -21.94
CA ASP A 96 -20.88 1.69 -20.51
C ASP A 96 -20.04 0.66 -19.76
N VAL A 97 -19.35 1.09 -18.71
CA VAL A 97 -18.68 0.20 -17.77
C VAL A 97 -19.39 0.25 -16.43
N ASP A 98 -19.86 -0.90 -15.96
CA ASP A 98 -20.39 -1.05 -14.61
C ASP A 98 -19.28 -1.40 -13.63
N ILE A 99 -19.32 -0.76 -12.46
CA ILE A 99 -18.54 -1.09 -11.28
C ILE A 99 -19.53 -1.54 -10.21
N LYS A 100 -19.43 -2.81 -9.82
CA LYS A 100 -20.29 -3.37 -8.78
C LYS A 100 -19.96 -2.74 -7.43
N SER A 101 -20.98 -2.32 -6.71
CA SER A 101 -20.82 -1.83 -5.33
C SER A 101 -20.77 -2.98 -4.33
N ASP A 102 -21.58 -4.02 -4.54
CA ASP A 102 -21.69 -5.13 -3.60
C ASP A 102 -20.98 -6.38 -4.13
N TRP A 103 -20.03 -6.88 -3.33
CA TRP A 103 -19.26 -8.08 -3.65
C TRP A 103 -19.48 -9.13 -2.58
N LYS A 104 -20.17 -10.21 -2.94
CA LYS A 104 -20.53 -11.31 -2.03
C LYS A 104 -19.51 -12.43 -2.09
N ASP A 105 -19.46 -13.23 -1.02
CA ASP A 105 -18.75 -14.52 -0.97
C ASP A 105 -17.27 -14.43 -1.36
N GLY A 106 -16.61 -13.34 -0.97
CA GLY A 106 -15.20 -13.10 -1.26
C GLY A 106 -14.90 -12.85 -2.75
N ALA A 107 -15.91 -12.51 -3.56
CA ALA A 107 -15.72 -12.29 -4.99
C ALA A 107 -14.78 -11.12 -5.29
N LEU A 108 -14.78 -10.09 -4.44
CA LEU A 108 -13.86 -8.96 -4.58
C LEU A 108 -12.42 -9.44 -4.40
N GLU A 109 -12.15 -10.19 -3.34
CA GLU A 109 -10.84 -10.74 -3.03
C GLU A 109 -10.33 -11.62 -4.18
N LYS A 110 -11.20 -12.43 -4.79
CA LYS A 110 -10.85 -13.23 -5.99
C LYS A 110 -10.43 -12.35 -7.17
N VAL A 111 -11.19 -11.29 -7.47
CA VAL A 111 -10.87 -10.35 -8.56
C VAL A 111 -9.58 -9.59 -8.28
N LEU A 112 -9.36 -9.19 -7.03
CA LEU A 112 -8.13 -8.53 -6.60
C LEU A 112 -6.93 -9.49 -6.50
N GLY A 113 -7.15 -10.80 -6.64
CA GLY A 113 -6.11 -11.82 -6.47
C GLY A 113 -5.59 -11.91 -5.03
N MET A 114 -6.42 -11.55 -4.06
CA MET A 114 -6.12 -11.67 -2.65
C MET A 114 -6.35 -13.11 -2.23
N ASN A 115 -5.27 -13.87 -2.09
CA ASN A 115 -5.34 -15.19 -1.49
C ASN A 115 -5.70 -15.00 0.00
N GLU A 116 -6.63 -15.80 0.52
CA GLU A 116 -7.05 -15.77 1.94
C GLU A 116 -5.87 -15.92 2.91
N ALA A 117 -4.76 -16.53 2.44
CA ALA A 117 -3.48 -16.66 3.14
C ALA A 117 -2.66 -15.35 3.28
N THR A 118 -3.08 -14.26 2.65
CA THR A 118 -2.37 -12.96 2.61
C THR A 118 -3.09 -11.86 3.39
N LEU A 119 -4.09 -12.22 4.20
CA LEU A 119 -4.53 -11.31 5.25
C LEU A 119 -3.41 -11.25 6.29
N PRO A 120 -2.88 -10.07 6.62
CA PRO A 120 -1.83 -9.96 7.62
C PRO A 120 -2.38 -10.48 8.95
N HIS A 121 -2.04 -11.72 9.26
CA HIS A 121 -2.09 -12.24 10.62
C HIS A 121 -1.08 -11.41 11.40
N ARG A 122 -1.60 -10.38 12.07
CA ARG A 122 -1.06 -9.73 13.27
C ARG A 122 0.24 -10.37 13.77
N TRP A 123 1.35 -9.64 13.63
CA TRP A 123 2.56 -9.73 14.46
C TRP A 123 3.07 -11.13 14.81
N ALA A 124 3.65 -11.84 13.84
CA ALA A 124 4.75 -12.74 14.16
C ALA A 124 6.06 -11.95 13.98
N VAL A 125 6.38 -11.11 14.95
CA VAL A 125 7.77 -10.67 15.14
C VAL A 125 8.55 -11.96 15.32
N SER A 126 9.38 -12.29 14.33
CA SER A 126 10.33 -13.39 14.44
C SER A 126 11.37 -12.96 15.46
N ILE A 127 11.06 -13.11 16.74
CA ILE A 127 12.04 -13.02 17.82
C ILE A 127 13.03 -14.15 17.54
N PRO A 128 14.33 -13.86 17.28
CA PRO A 128 15.32 -14.91 17.18
C PRO A 128 15.32 -15.67 18.50
N LYS A 129 15.04 -16.97 18.41
CA LYS A 129 15.06 -17.90 19.53
C LYS A 129 16.42 -17.81 20.24
N PRO A 130 16.51 -17.43 21.53
CA PRO A 130 17.77 -17.47 22.23
C PRO A 130 18.21 -18.94 22.36
N SER A 131 19.32 -19.28 21.73
CA SER A 131 19.96 -20.58 21.87
C SER A 131 20.40 -20.75 23.32
N LYS A 132 19.89 -21.82 23.94
CA LYS A 132 20.25 -22.27 25.29
C LYS A 132 21.76 -22.57 25.35
N PRO A 133 22.46 -22.24 26.46
CA PRO A 133 23.88 -22.50 26.61
C PRO A 133 24.12 -23.99 26.87
N SER A 134 25.17 -24.56 26.25
CA SER A 134 25.72 -25.86 26.66
C SER A 134 27.07 -25.67 27.38
N PRO A 135 27.44 -26.57 28.30
CA PRO A 135 28.43 -26.31 29.34
C PRO A 135 29.84 -26.83 29.00
N LYS A 136 30.83 -26.05 29.45
CA LYS A 136 32.22 -26.36 29.86
C LYS A 136 33.01 -27.45 29.10
N ALA A 137 34.17 -27.03 28.60
CA ALA A 137 35.44 -27.74 28.83
C ALA A 137 36.60 -26.74 28.87
N SER A 138 37.31 -26.69 30.01
CA SER A 138 38.71 -26.25 30.08
C SER A 138 39.60 -27.37 29.55
N PRO A 139 40.84 -27.07 29.10
CA PRO A 139 41.95 -27.10 30.06
C PRO A 139 42.93 -25.92 29.93
N GLU A 140 43.71 -25.76 31.01
CA GLU A 140 44.90 -24.93 31.18
C GLU A 140 45.87 -24.97 29.99
N VAL A 141 46.60 -23.87 29.74
CA VAL A 141 48.07 -23.84 29.82
C VAL A 141 48.55 -22.40 30.07
N THR A 142 49.44 -22.34 31.06
CA THR A 142 50.28 -21.28 31.62
C THR A 142 51.11 -20.50 30.61
N GLY A 143 51.29 -19.19 30.83
CA GLY A 143 52.30 -18.39 30.13
C GLY A 143 52.30 -16.91 30.52
N TYR A 144 53.22 -16.53 31.40
CA TYR A 144 53.57 -15.18 31.84
C TYR A 144 53.83 -14.20 30.67
N SER A 145 53.49 -12.92 30.80
CA SER A 145 54.48 -11.88 31.13
C SER A 145 53.91 -10.46 30.99
N THR A 146 54.23 -9.66 32.00
CA THR A 146 54.13 -8.21 32.18
C THR A 146 54.28 -7.36 30.92
N ASN A 147 53.46 -6.30 30.80
CA ASN A 147 54.00 -4.94 30.65
C ASN A 147 52.97 -3.87 31.06
N VAL A 148 53.44 -3.03 31.97
CA VAL A 148 52.83 -1.80 32.48
C VAL A 148 53.47 -0.65 31.70
N ALA A 149 52.65 0.28 31.20
CA ALA A 149 53.00 1.66 30.83
C ALA A 149 51.65 2.33 30.55
N ASP A 150 51.01 3.04 31.46
CA ASP A 150 51.40 4.20 32.28
C ASP A 150 51.47 5.52 31.48
N PHE A 151 50.62 6.45 31.92
CA PHE A 151 50.50 7.89 31.65
C PHE A 151 50.04 8.43 30.27
N PRO A 152 49.50 9.67 30.20
CA PRO A 152 48.60 10.33 31.15
C PRO A 152 47.42 11.08 30.47
N PHE A 153 46.45 11.41 31.31
CA PHE A 153 45.40 12.41 31.14
C PHE A 153 46.03 13.82 31.21
N ASP A 154 45.70 14.73 30.30
CA ASP A 154 45.76 16.17 30.61
C ASP A 154 44.69 16.97 29.83
N PRO A 155 43.73 17.60 30.53
CA PRO A 155 42.75 18.52 29.97
C PRO A 155 43.12 19.96 30.34
N HIS A 156 43.24 20.89 29.39
CA HIS A 156 42.84 22.29 29.58
C HIS A 156 43.10 23.15 28.32
N ALA A 157 42.08 23.96 28.01
CA ALA A 157 42.15 25.33 27.51
C ALA A 157 42.77 25.60 26.12
N CYS A 158 41.94 26.10 25.19
CA CYS A 158 41.98 27.53 24.88
C CYS A 158 40.77 27.98 24.04
N SER A 159 40.07 28.95 24.60
CA SER A 159 39.11 29.84 23.98
C SER A 159 39.67 30.59 22.76
N GLY A 160 38.85 30.80 21.73
CA GLY A 160 39.11 31.74 20.64
C GLY A 160 37.83 32.09 19.88
N THR A 161 37.21 33.21 20.23
CA THR A 161 36.08 33.88 19.58
C THR A 161 36.47 34.44 18.19
N PRO A 162 35.49 34.84 17.34
CA PRO A 162 35.65 34.98 15.89
C PRO A 162 36.08 36.40 15.46
N GLN A 163 36.76 36.49 14.31
CA GLN A 163 37.04 37.77 13.63
C GLN A 163 36.77 37.71 12.11
N SER A 164 35.65 38.35 11.75
CA SER A 164 35.41 39.32 10.67
C SER A 164 36.11 39.27 9.29
N ARG A 165 35.25 39.58 8.29
CA ARG A 165 35.45 40.31 7.01
C ARG A 165 36.11 39.57 5.84
N LYS A 166 35.34 39.44 4.75
CA LYS A 166 35.29 40.45 3.68
C LYS A 166 33.87 40.60 3.16
#